data_AF-A0A2U1M9L5-F1
#
_entry.id   AF-A0A2U1M9L5-F1
#
_cell.length_a   1.000
_cell.length_b   1.000
_cell.length_c   1.000
_cell.angle_alpha   90.00
_cell.angle_beta   90.00
_cell.angle_gamma   90.00
#
_symmetry.space_group_name_H-M   'P 1'
#
loop_
_entity.id
_entity.type
_entity.pdbx_description
1 polymer ?
#
loop_
_entity_poly.entity_id
_entity_poly.type
_entity_poly.pdbx_seq_one_letter_code
_entity_poly.pdbx_strand_id
1 'polypeptide(L)'
;MYNNNTGQQPQDMWNNNNNGNGMNVPPLAPPGTGGGAILPPAAAQPSYTLNSKRYGDKRKFGFVETQKEDMPPEHVRKIIRDHGDMSSKKYRHDKRVYLGALKFVPHAVYKLLENMPMPWEQVRDVKVLYHITGAITDHGDMSSKKYRHDKRVYLGALKFVPHAVYKLLENMPMPWEQVRDVKVLYHITGAITFVNEIPWVVEPIYLAQWGTMWIMMRREKRDRRHFKRMRFPPFDDEEPPLDYADNLLDVDPLEPIQLELDEEEDSAVYTWFYDHKPLVKTKLINGPSYRKWHLSLPIMATLHRLAGQLLSDLIDRNYFYLFDMESFFTAKALNMCIPGMFL
;
A
#
# COMPACT_ATOMS: atom_id res chain seq x y z
N MET A 1 1.63 -87.62 3.19
CA MET A 1 3.10 -87.83 3.13
C MET A 1 3.76 -86.46 3.00
N TYR A 2 4.75 -86.22 3.85
CA TYR A 2 5.77 -85.16 3.85
C TYR A 2 5.40 -83.65 3.85
N ASN A 3 5.63 -83.11 5.05
CA ASN A 3 6.12 -81.81 5.50
C ASN A 3 6.99 -80.96 4.53
N ASN A 4 6.85 -79.62 4.59
CA ASN A 4 7.89 -78.69 5.09
C ASN A 4 7.49 -77.19 4.98
N ASN A 5 7.58 -76.49 6.12
CA ASN A 5 8.15 -75.13 6.39
C ASN A 5 7.93 -73.97 5.39
N THR A 6 7.67 -72.71 5.76
CA THR A 6 7.87 -71.95 7.02
C THR A 6 7.21 -70.56 6.88
N GLY A 7 6.67 -70.05 7.99
CA GLY A 7 6.77 -68.62 8.35
C GLY A 7 5.60 -67.69 7.99
N GLN A 8 4.77 -67.33 8.98
CA GLN A 8 4.43 -65.93 9.33
C GLN A 8 3.58 -65.87 10.62
N GLN A 9 4.03 -65.01 11.54
CA GLN A 9 3.39 -64.34 12.70
C GLN A 9 2.14 -64.97 13.37
N PRO A 10 2.17 -65.24 14.70
CA PRO A 10 0.94 -65.49 15.44
C PRO A 10 0.34 -64.20 16.00
N GLN A 11 -0.91 -64.00 15.62
CA GLN A 11 -1.89 -63.16 16.28
C GLN A 11 -2.42 -63.91 17.53
N ASP A 12 -2.89 -63.11 18.49
CA ASP A 12 -3.69 -63.45 19.67
C ASP A 12 -3.00 -64.03 20.92
N MET A 13 -3.27 -63.39 22.06
CA MET A 13 -3.84 -64.10 23.21
C MET A 13 -4.38 -63.12 24.27
N TRP A 14 -5.70 -63.13 24.42
CA TRP A 14 -6.37 -62.90 25.69
C TRP A 14 -5.94 -63.99 26.69
N ASN A 15 -5.52 -63.63 27.90
CA ASN A 15 -5.84 -64.47 29.07
C ASN A 15 -5.79 -63.69 30.39
N ASN A 16 -6.72 -64.02 31.27
CA ASN A 16 -7.05 -63.37 32.53
C ASN A 16 -6.91 -64.41 33.66
N ASN A 17 -6.07 -64.19 34.68
CA ASN A 17 -6.36 -64.65 36.06
C ASN A 17 -5.35 -64.21 37.15
N ASN A 18 -5.90 -63.63 38.22
CA ASN A 18 -5.57 -63.68 39.66
C ASN A 18 -4.11 -63.89 40.14
N ASN A 19 -3.57 -62.98 40.96
CA ASN A 19 -3.73 -62.96 42.44
C ASN A 19 -2.76 -61.96 43.12
N GLY A 20 -3.23 -61.21 44.13
CA GLY A 20 -2.42 -60.86 45.31
C GLY A 20 -2.06 -59.38 45.59
N ASN A 21 -2.54 -58.92 46.74
CA ASN A 21 -2.15 -57.76 47.56
C ASN A 21 -2.64 -56.35 47.20
N GLY A 22 -3.45 -55.81 48.11
CA GLY A 22 -4.22 -54.57 47.95
C GLY A 22 -3.55 -53.30 48.45
N MET A 23 -4.26 -52.19 48.20
CA MET A 23 -4.38 -50.99 49.04
C MET A 23 -5.36 -50.02 48.35
N ASN A 24 -6.52 -49.82 49.00
CA ASN A 24 -7.37 -48.63 49.07
C ASN A 24 -7.63 -47.78 47.80
N VAL A 25 -8.85 -47.85 47.27
CA VAL A 25 -9.42 -46.90 46.30
C VAL A 25 -9.93 -45.67 47.07
N PRO A 26 -9.53 -44.42 46.77
CA PRO A 26 -10.10 -43.25 47.44
C PRO A 26 -11.53 -43.00 46.92
N PRO A 27 -12.45 -42.47 47.76
CA PRO A 27 -13.85 -42.32 47.38
C PRO A 27 -14.02 -41.22 46.33
N LEU A 28 -14.92 -41.47 45.35
CA LEU A 28 -15.38 -40.42 44.43
C LEU A 28 -16.10 -39.31 45.22
N ALA A 29 -15.65 -38.07 45.02
CA ALA A 29 -16.32 -36.88 45.54
C ALA A 29 -17.62 -36.56 44.75
N PRO A 30 -18.64 -35.95 45.38
CA PRO A 30 -19.96 -35.76 44.79
C PRO A 30 -19.98 -34.67 43.69
N PRO A 31 -20.96 -34.73 42.76
CA PRO A 31 -21.04 -33.86 41.60
C PRO A 31 -21.55 -32.46 42.01
N GLY A 32 -20.68 -31.45 41.96
CA GLY A 32 -21.09 -30.10 42.36
C GLY A 32 -20.04 -28.98 42.31
N THR A 33 -18.82 -29.22 41.84
CA THR A 33 -17.82 -28.15 41.68
C THR A 33 -17.64 -27.81 40.21
N GLY A 34 -18.37 -26.80 39.75
CA GLY A 34 -18.11 -26.13 38.47
C GLY A 34 -16.64 -25.69 38.39
N GLY A 35 -16.09 -25.78 37.18
CA GLY A 35 -14.65 -25.76 36.89
C GLY A 35 -13.92 -24.49 37.33
N GLY A 36 -13.54 -24.44 38.60
CA GLY A 36 -12.43 -23.62 39.08
C GLY A 36 -11.13 -24.37 38.81
N ALA A 37 -10.23 -23.75 38.05
CA ALA A 37 -8.89 -24.29 37.83
C ALA A 37 -8.25 -24.58 39.19
N ILE A 38 -7.96 -25.86 39.48
CA ILE A 38 -7.27 -26.28 40.71
C ILE A 38 -5.91 -25.58 40.70
N LEU A 39 -5.73 -24.61 41.58
CA LEU A 39 -4.46 -23.93 41.77
C LEU A 39 -3.45 -24.96 42.29
N PRO A 40 -2.24 -25.06 41.70
CA PRO A 40 -1.26 -26.04 42.13
C PRO A 40 -0.85 -25.82 43.60
N PRO A 41 -0.40 -26.86 44.31
CA PRO A 41 0.05 -26.73 45.69
C PRO A 41 1.13 -25.65 45.81
N ALA A 42 1.17 -24.91 46.93
CA ALA A 42 2.02 -23.72 47.10
C ALA A 42 3.51 -23.94 46.75
N ALA A 43 4.04 -25.15 47.00
CA ALA A 43 5.40 -25.54 46.65
C ALA A 43 5.64 -25.72 45.13
N ALA A 44 4.59 -25.99 44.34
CA ALA A 44 4.63 -26.18 42.89
C ALA A 44 4.20 -24.91 42.11
N GLN A 45 3.76 -23.86 42.80
CA GLN A 45 3.43 -22.57 42.18
C GLN A 45 4.61 -21.95 41.41
N PRO A 46 5.87 -21.96 41.93
CA PRO A 46 7.00 -21.42 41.19
C PRO A 46 7.28 -22.20 39.90
N SER A 47 7.21 -23.53 39.93
CA SER A 47 7.45 -24.37 38.75
C SER A 47 6.31 -24.27 37.74
N TYR A 48 5.06 -24.21 38.19
CA TYR A 48 3.89 -24.03 37.33
C TYR A 48 3.88 -22.65 36.65
N THR A 49 4.17 -21.58 37.40
CA THR A 49 4.28 -20.22 36.84
C THR A 49 5.46 -20.07 35.88
N LEU A 50 6.58 -20.76 36.13
CA LEU A 50 7.70 -20.80 35.19
C LEU A 50 7.35 -21.59 33.94
N ASN A 51 6.67 -22.73 34.05
CA ASN A 51 6.27 -23.55 32.91
C ASN A 51 5.21 -22.85 32.05
N SER A 52 4.21 -22.20 32.65
CA SER A 52 3.21 -21.42 31.91
C SER A 52 3.82 -20.22 31.18
N LYS A 53 4.82 -19.57 31.79
CA LYS A 53 5.60 -18.51 31.12
C LYS A 53 6.55 -19.03 30.04
N ARG A 54 7.11 -20.22 30.21
CA ARG A 54 8.12 -20.81 29.31
C ARG A 54 7.48 -21.43 28.06
N TYR A 55 6.31 -22.06 28.20
CA TYR A 55 5.57 -22.72 27.12
C TYR A 55 4.33 -21.93 26.67
N GLY A 56 4.23 -20.65 27.03
CA GLY A 56 3.14 -19.79 26.57
C GLY A 56 3.14 -19.63 25.05
N ASP A 57 1.95 -19.41 24.47
CA ASP A 57 1.77 -19.37 23.00
C ASP A 57 2.70 -18.37 22.30
N LYS A 58 3.04 -17.26 22.97
CA LYS A 58 3.98 -16.23 22.48
C LYS A 58 5.43 -16.71 22.31
N ARG A 59 5.78 -17.86 22.89
CA ARG A 59 7.13 -18.47 22.84
C ARG A 59 7.18 -19.73 22.01
N LYS A 60 6.07 -20.13 21.38
CA LYS A 60 6.06 -21.25 20.44
C LYS A 60 6.90 -20.92 19.22
N PHE A 61 7.64 -21.91 18.74
CA PHE A 61 8.38 -21.78 17.47
C PHE A 61 7.38 -21.51 16.34
N GLY A 62 7.60 -20.45 15.57
CA GLY A 62 6.65 -19.96 14.56
C GLY A 62 5.57 -18.99 15.10
N PHE A 63 5.66 -18.56 16.36
CA PHE A 63 4.80 -17.48 16.85
C PHE A 63 5.13 -16.17 16.12
N VAL A 64 4.13 -15.65 15.40
CA VAL A 64 4.19 -14.34 14.76
C VAL A 64 3.65 -13.31 15.73
N GLU A 65 4.47 -12.33 16.05
CA GLU A 65 4.08 -11.21 16.91
C GLU A 65 2.90 -10.44 16.31
N THR A 66 2.05 -9.88 17.16
CA THR A 66 0.86 -9.13 16.76
C THR A 66 1.25 -8.01 15.78
N GLN A 67 0.45 -7.82 14.73
CA GLN A 67 0.70 -6.74 13.76
C GLN A 67 0.75 -5.38 14.47
N LYS A 68 1.68 -4.53 14.04
CA LYS A 68 1.75 -3.15 14.53
C LYS A 68 0.46 -2.45 14.17
N GLU A 69 -0.23 -1.92 15.18
CA GLU A 69 -1.45 -1.14 14.98
C GLU A 69 -1.13 0.27 14.46
N ASP A 70 -2.14 0.89 13.86
CA ASP A 70 -2.03 2.24 13.33
C ASP A 70 -1.86 3.25 14.48
N MET A 71 -0.86 4.12 14.36
CA MET A 71 -0.59 5.18 15.33
C MET A 71 -1.52 6.38 15.08
N PRO A 72 -1.85 7.18 16.11
CA PRO A 72 -2.65 8.39 15.92
C PRO A 72 -2.02 9.36 14.91
N PRO A 73 -2.82 9.99 14.03
CA PRO A 73 -2.30 10.86 12.96
C PRO A 73 -1.57 12.11 13.49
N GLU A 74 -1.92 12.57 14.69
CA GLU A 74 -1.25 13.70 15.37
C GLU A 74 0.22 13.41 15.67
N HIS A 75 0.59 12.14 15.87
CA HIS A 75 1.95 11.75 16.23
C HIS A 75 2.96 12.13 15.13
N VAL A 76 2.62 11.81 13.87
CA VAL A 76 3.46 12.14 12.71
C VAL A 76 3.53 13.65 12.51
N ARG A 77 2.38 14.33 12.59
CA ARG A 77 2.29 15.80 12.43
C ARG A 77 3.19 16.51 13.45
N LYS A 78 3.14 16.08 14.72
CA LYS A 78 3.98 16.62 15.77
C LYS A 78 5.46 16.38 15.52
N ILE A 79 5.86 15.15 15.12
CA ILE A 79 7.27 14.86 14.80
C ILE A 79 7.76 15.77 13.68
N ILE A 80 7.00 15.94 12.60
CA ILE A 80 7.40 16.78 11.47
C ILE A 80 7.51 18.25 11.90
N ARG A 81 6.54 18.76 12.66
CA ARG A 81 6.55 20.13 13.20
C ARG A 81 7.73 20.39 14.14
N ASP A 82 8.05 19.44 15.02
CA ASP A 82 9.16 19.56 15.98
C ASP A 82 10.53 19.53 15.28
N HIS A 83 10.66 18.81 14.15
CA HIS A 83 11.90 18.77 13.36
C HIS A 83 12.04 20.00 12.45
N GLY A 84 10.92 20.51 11.91
CA GLY A 84 10.84 21.74 11.12
C GLY A 84 11.88 21.83 10.01
N ASP A 85 12.36 23.04 9.74
CA ASP A 85 13.42 23.34 8.78
C ASP A 85 14.84 23.06 9.32
N MET A 86 14.96 22.44 10.49
CA MET A 86 16.22 22.27 11.21
C MET A 86 17.01 23.60 11.30
N SER A 87 16.38 24.77 11.44
CA SER A 87 17.08 26.08 11.48
C SER A 87 17.48 26.56 12.88
N SER A 88 17.02 25.88 13.93
CA SER A 88 17.41 26.19 15.30
C SER A 88 18.95 26.26 15.42
N LYS A 89 19.48 27.12 16.32
CA LYS A 89 20.94 27.30 16.54
C LYS A 89 21.70 25.97 16.76
N LYS A 90 20.95 24.93 17.13
CA LYS A 90 21.31 23.52 17.25
C LYS A 90 21.76 22.81 15.94
N TYR A 91 21.46 23.35 14.76
CA TYR A 91 21.59 22.66 13.45
C TYR A 91 22.39 23.46 12.38
N ARG A 92 22.99 24.59 12.76
CA ARG A 92 23.69 25.52 11.84
C ARG A 92 24.82 24.92 11.00
N HIS A 93 25.47 23.86 11.47
CA HIS A 93 26.62 23.25 10.79
C HIS A 93 26.18 22.45 9.54
N ASP A 94 24.95 21.94 9.51
CA ASP A 94 24.50 20.99 8.49
C ASP A 94 23.95 21.66 7.22
N LYS A 95 23.49 22.92 7.34
CA LYS A 95 22.91 23.72 6.24
C LYS A 95 23.83 23.81 5.01
N ARG A 96 25.15 23.90 5.22
CA ARG A 96 26.13 24.06 4.12
C ARG A 96 26.35 22.76 3.32
N VAL A 97 26.22 21.60 3.98
CA VAL A 97 26.45 20.29 3.37
C VAL A 97 25.25 19.88 2.49
N TYR A 98 24.03 20.12 2.97
CA TYR A 98 22.80 19.80 2.22
C TYR A 98 22.62 20.65 0.96
N LEU A 99 22.79 21.97 1.07
CA LEU A 99 22.67 22.89 -0.09
C LEU A 99 23.75 22.64 -1.15
N GLY A 100 24.93 22.17 -0.76
CA GLY A 100 26.01 21.83 -1.68
C GLY A 100 25.70 20.58 -2.54
N ALA A 101 25.08 19.56 -1.94
CA ALA A 101 24.74 18.32 -2.64
C ALA A 101 23.47 18.45 -3.50
N LEU A 102 22.48 19.22 -3.03
CA LEU A 102 21.19 19.40 -3.72
C LEU A 102 21.34 20.02 -5.12
N LYS A 103 22.34 20.89 -5.32
CA LYS A 103 22.66 21.52 -6.61
C LYS A 103 22.97 20.51 -7.73
N PHE A 104 23.47 19.32 -7.39
CA PHE A 104 23.87 18.30 -8.36
C PHE A 104 22.80 17.21 -8.55
N VAL A 105 21.72 17.23 -7.76
CA VAL A 105 20.62 16.24 -7.85
C VAL A 105 19.96 16.25 -9.23
N PRO A 106 19.61 17.40 -9.86
CA PRO A 106 19.05 17.38 -11.20
C PRO A 106 19.98 16.74 -12.23
N HIS A 107 21.29 16.96 -12.12
CA HIS A 107 22.29 16.42 -13.03
C HIS A 107 22.55 14.91 -12.80
N ALA A 108 22.51 14.47 -11.53
CA ALA A 108 22.62 13.06 -11.16
C ALA A 108 21.38 12.26 -11.60
N VAL A 109 20.18 12.83 -11.45
CA VAL A 109 18.92 12.24 -11.93
C VAL A 109 18.93 12.13 -13.45
N TYR A 110 19.33 13.18 -14.16
CA TYR A 110 19.43 13.15 -15.63
C TYR A 110 20.39 12.05 -16.13
N LYS A 111 21.56 11.92 -15.49
CA LYS A 111 22.56 10.89 -15.82
C LYS A 111 22.11 9.47 -15.43
N LEU A 112 21.21 9.33 -14.46
CA LEU A 112 20.60 8.05 -14.10
C LEU A 112 19.52 7.66 -15.12
N LEU A 113 18.71 8.63 -15.56
CA LEU A 113 17.70 8.43 -16.60
C LEU A 113 18.32 8.04 -17.94
N GLU A 114 19.45 8.65 -18.34
CA GLU A 114 20.22 8.24 -19.53
C GLU A 114 20.78 6.81 -19.46
N ASN A 115 20.96 6.27 -18.26
CA ASN A 115 21.53 4.95 -18.03
C ASN A 115 20.51 3.91 -17.56
N MET A 116 19.22 4.20 -17.69
CA MET A 116 18.16 3.21 -17.45
C MET A 116 18.38 1.98 -18.35
N PRO A 117 18.28 0.75 -17.81
CA PRO A 117 18.38 -0.46 -18.61
C PRO A 117 17.22 -0.50 -19.60
N MET A 118 17.51 -0.91 -20.83
CA MET A 118 16.45 -1.09 -21.84
C MET A 118 15.53 -2.26 -21.43
N PRO A 119 14.32 -2.38 -21.99
CA PRO A 119 13.31 -3.36 -21.54
C PRO A 119 13.75 -4.83 -21.57
N TRP A 120 14.83 -5.15 -22.28
CA TRP A 120 15.40 -6.49 -22.41
C TRP A 120 16.70 -6.69 -21.58
N GLU A 121 17.12 -5.71 -20.79
CA GLU A 121 18.35 -5.75 -20.00
C GLU A 121 18.01 -5.85 -18.50
N GLN A 122 18.33 -6.98 -17.86
CA GLN A 122 17.90 -7.27 -16.48
C GLN A 122 18.63 -6.43 -15.41
N VAL A 123 19.90 -6.08 -15.65
CA VAL A 123 20.74 -5.20 -14.82
C VAL A 123 21.78 -4.52 -15.73
N ARG A 124 22.03 -3.22 -15.55
CA ARG A 124 23.09 -2.48 -16.25
C ARG A 124 24.09 -1.90 -15.26
N ASP A 125 25.34 -2.36 -15.32
CA ASP A 125 26.43 -1.83 -14.49
C ASP A 125 27.04 -0.58 -15.13
N VAL A 126 26.96 0.55 -14.42
CA VAL A 126 27.45 1.85 -14.91
C VAL A 126 28.68 2.25 -14.12
N LYS A 127 29.75 2.66 -14.83
CA LYS A 127 30.96 3.21 -14.20
C LYS A 127 30.62 4.56 -13.56
N VAL A 128 30.54 4.58 -12.22
CA VAL A 128 30.33 5.81 -11.45
C VAL A 128 31.63 6.60 -11.42
N LEU A 129 31.58 7.85 -11.92
CA LEU A 129 32.70 8.78 -11.86
C LEU A 129 32.75 9.40 -10.46
N TYR A 130 33.67 8.91 -9.61
CA TYR A 130 33.95 9.54 -8.32
C TYR A 130 34.75 10.82 -8.57
N HIS A 131 34.24 11.96 -8.10
CA HIS A 131 35.01 13.20 -8.10
C HIS A 131 36.15 13.05 -7.07
N ILE A 132 37.40 13.17 -7.53
CA ILE A 132 38.63 12.90 -6.76
C ILE A 132 38.93 14.02 -5.74
N THR A 133 38.28 15.18 -5.88
CA THR A 133 38.23 16.18 -4.83
C THR A 133 37.14 15.78 -3.86
N GLY A 134 37.52 15.40 -2.63
CA GLY A 134 36.68 14.83 -1.59
C GLY A 134 35.55 15.73 -1.09
N ALA A 135 34.61 16.12 -1.96
CA ALA A 135 33.41 16.85 -1.58
C ALA A 135 32.46 15.97 -0.72
N ILE A 136 32.63 14.64 -0.76
CA ILE A 136 31.89 13.68 0.07
C ILE A 136 32.70 13.23 1.31
N THR A 137 34.03 13.37 1.32
CA THR A 137 34.90 12.89 2.41
C THR A 137 35.58 13.97 3.25
N ASP A 138 35.79 15.20 2.74
CA ASP A 138 36.64 16.22 3.39
C ASP A 138 35.92 17.51 3.78
N HIS A 139 34.60 17.46 3.95
CA HIS A 139 33.84 18.64 4.40
C HIS A 139 33.16 18.42 5.74
N GLY A 140 33.85 18.91 6.78
CA GLY A 140 33.22 19.43 8.00
C GLY A 140 33.20 18.45 9.16
N ASP A 141 33.98 18.78 10.18
CA ASP A 141 33.98 18.12 11.48
C ASP A 141 32.56 17.99 12.06
N MET A 142 32.02 16.76 12.01
CA MET A 142 30.72 16.33 12.53
C MET A 142 30.74 16.12 14.07
N SER A 143 31.40 16.99 14.84
CA SER A 143 31.78 16.74 16.25
C SER A 143 30.69 16.86 17.32
N SER A 144 29.45 17.22 16.97
CA SER A 144 28.32 17.17 17.92
C SER A 144 27.76 15.75 18.06
N LYS A 145 28.21 15.01 19.08
CA LYS A 145 27.75 13.64 19.41
C LYS A 145 26.22 13.51 19.60
N LYS A 146 25.52 14.61 19.89
CA LYS A 146 24.10 14.59 20.29
C LYS A 146 23.11 14.34 19.14
N TYR A 147 23.49 14.57 17.88
CA TYR A 147 22.58 14.50 16.71
C TYR A 147 23.21 13.92 15.43
N ARG A 148 24.30 13.15 15.57
CA ARG A 148 24.99 12.52 14.43
C ARG A 148 24.20 11.35 13.82
N HIS A 149 23.31 10.75 14.62
CA HIS A 149 22.49 9.61 14.22
C HIS A 149 21.40 10.02 13.21
N ASP A 150 20.59 11.03 13.54
CA ASP A 150 19.46 11.44 12.70
C ASP A 150 19.91 11.99 11.34
N LYS A 151 21.00 12.75 11.28
CA LYS A 151 21.56 13.31 10.03
C LYS A 151 21.91 12.23 9.00
N ARG A 152 22.50 11.13 9.45
CA ARG A 152 22.82 9.98 8.59
C ARG A 152 21.54 9.34 8.06
N VAL A 153 20.49 9.33 8.87
CA VAL A 153 19.18 8.77 8.49
C VAL A 153 18.52 9.61 7.40
N TYR A 154 18.47 10.95 7.51
CA TYR A 154 17.91 11.81 6.46
C TYR A 154 18.65 11.67 5.13
N LEU A 155 19.99 11.68 5.14
CA LEU A 155 20.79 11.46 3.93
C LEU A 155 20.57 10.07 3.34
N GLY A 156 20.42 9.04 4.18
CA GLY A 156 20.06 7.70 3.74
C GLY A 156 18.66 7.62 3.14
N ALA A 157 17.73 8.43 3.65
CA ALA A 157 16.35 8.48 3.18
C ALA A 157 16.20 9.08 1.79
N LEU A 158 17.11 9.99 1.38
CA LEU A 158 17.11 10.59 0.03
C LEU A 158 17.12 9.53 -1.09
N LYS A 159 17.76 8.37 -0.85
CA LYS A 159 17.76 7.23 -1.78
C LYS A 159 16.34 6.76 -2.14
N PHE A 160 15.40 6.88 -1.21
CA PHE A 160 14.04 6.35 -1.35
C PHE A 160 13.00 7.43 -1.71
N VAL A 161 13.41 8.69 -1.85
CA VAL A 161 12.53 9.79 -2.25
C VAL A 161 11.81 9.51 -3.58
N PRO A 162 12.45 8.97 -4.64
CA PRO A 162 11.74 8.64 -5.88
C PRO A 162 10.59 7.65 -5.66
N HIS A 163 10.77 6.67 -4.76
CA HIS A 163 9.72 5.72 -4.41
C HIS A 163 8.59 6.38 -3.61
N ALA A 164 8.92 7.25 -2.67
CA ALA A 164 7.92 8.01 -1.91
C ALA A 164 7.07 8.91 -2.82
N VAL A 165 7.70 9.62 -3.76
CA VAL A 165 7.00 10.47 -4.73
C VAL A 165 6.13 9.62 -5.66
N TYR A 166 6.63 8.49 -6.15
CA TYR A 166 5.84 7.58 -6.98
C TYR A 166 4.56 7.12 -6.25
N LYS A 167 4.68 6.64 -5.00
CA LYS A 167 3.54 6.19 -4.20
C LYS A 167 2.57 7.32 -3.87
N LEU A 168 3.06 8.55 -3.69
CA LEU A 168 2.24 9.74 -3.48
C LEU A 168 1.42 10.08 -4.72
N LEU A 169 2.05 10.12 -5.90
CA LEU A 169 1.38 10.42 -7.17
C LEU A 169 0.39 9.32 -7.58
N GLU A 170 0.73 8.06 -7.33
CA GLU A 170 -0.15 6.92 -7.60
C GLU A 170 -1.49 7.05 -6.84
N ASN A 171 -1.46 7.61 -5.63
CA ASN A 171 -2.63 7.74 -4.76
C ASN A 171 -3.30 9.13 -4.81
N MET A 172 -3.07 9.91 -5.87
CA MET A 172 -3.75 11.20 -6.06
C MET A 172 -5.29 11.07 -5.96
N PRO A 173 -5.97 11.95 -5.21
CA PRO A 173 -7.43 11.95 -5.11
C PRO A 173 -8.05 12.17 -6.49
N MET A 174 -9.12 11.44 -6.76
CA MET A 174 -9.84 11.58 -8.03
C MET A 174 -10.76 12.81 -7.99
N PRO A 175 -11.12 13.43 -9.13
CA PRO A 175 -11.88 14.69 -9.14
C PRO A 175 -13.27 14.66 -8.50
N TRP A 176 -13.86 13.48 -8.33
CA TRP A 176 -15.14 13.26 -7.67
C TRP A 176 -15.01 13.03 -6.15
N GLU A 177 -13.79 12.91 -5.64
CA GLU A 177 -13.48 12.78 -4.21
C GLU A 177 -13.05 14.15 -3.67
N GLN A 178 -13.56 14.54 -2.50
CA GLN A 178 -13.14 15.76 -1.81
C GLN A 178 -11.80 15.58 -1.11
N VAL A 179 -11.72 14.54 -0.27
CA VAL A 179 -10.57 14.21 0.56
C VAL A 179 -10.33 12.71 0.45
N ARG A 180 -9.06 12.32 0.38
CA ARG A 180 -8.66 10.93 0.40
C ARG A 180 -7.72 10.68 1.58
N ASP A 181 -8.20 9.86 2.51
CA ASP A 181 -7.39 9.35 3.60
C ASP A 181 -6.60 8.14 3.12
N VAL A 182 -5.28 8.18 3.32
CA VAL A 182 -4.36 7.16 2.83
C VAL A 182 -3.50 6.64 3.96
N LYS A 183 -3.23 5.33 3.94
CA LYS A 183 -2.31 4.72 4.91
C LYS A 183 -0.88 5.19 4.66
N VAL A 184 -0.23 5.69 5.71
CA VAL A 184 1.15 6.20 5.63
C VAL A 184 2.08 5.37 6.50
N LEU A 185 3.23 5.00 5.93
CA LEU A 185 4.36 4.44 6.65
C LEU A 185 5.45 5.51 6.76
N TYR A 186 5.81 5.88 7.98
CA TYR A 186 6.76 6.95 8.23
C TYR A 186 7.95 6.46 9.04
N HIS A 187 9.12 7.09 8.83
CA HIS A 187 10.28 6.87 9.69
C HIS A 187 10.04 7.49 11.07
N ILE A 188 10.49 6.85 12.16
CA ILE A 188 10.29 7.35 13.54
C ILE A 188 10.82 8.76 13.81
N THR A 189 11.79 9.23 13.02
CA THR A 189 12.33 10.60 13.10
C THR A 189 11.61 11.59 12.18
N GLY A 190 10.65 11.15 11.37
CA GLY A 190 10.01 11.97 10.34
C GLY A 190 10.89 12.23 9.11
N ALA A 191 11.92 11.43 8.87
CA ALA A 191 12.86 11.65 7.77
C ALA A 191 12.28 11.39 6.37
N ILE A 192 11.35 10.45 6.27
CA ILE A 192 10.63 10.12 5.04
C ILE A 192 9.29 9.50 5.41
N THR A 193 8.31 9.76 4.55
CA THR A 193 6.95 9.25 4.64
C THR A 193 6.59 8.60 3.32
N PHE A 194 6.13 7.35 3.37
CA PHE A 194 5.63 6.60 2.22
C PHE A 194 4.13 6.43 2.34
N VAL A 195 3.44 6.56 1.23
CA VAL A 195 2.07 6.06 1.11
C VAL A 195 2.14 4.53 0.97
N ASN A 196 1.54 3.83 1.93
CA ASN A 196 1.50 2.36 1.99
C ASN A 196 0.16 1.82 1.51
N GLU A 197 -0.23 2.23 0.30
CA GLU A 197 -1.48 1.81 -0.31
C GLU A 197 -1.32 1.67 -1.82
N ILE A 198 -2.02 0.69 -2.40
CA ILE A 198 -2.14 0.52 -3.85
C ILE A 198 -3.60 0.84 -4.18
N PRO A 199 -3.87 1.81 -5.09
CA PRO A 199 -5.22 2.24 -5.43
C PRO A 199 -5.90 1.21 -6.33
N TRP A 200 -6.38 0.12 -5.74
CA TRP A 200 -7.22 -0.85 -6.45
C TRP A 200 -8.56 -0.22 -6.79
N VAL A 201 -8.92 -0.23 -8.06
CA VAL A 201 -10.20 0.26 -8.57
C VAL A 201 -10.93 -0.86 -9.32
N VAL A 202 -12.26 -0.84 -9.28
CA VAL A 202 -13.09 -1.75 -10.08
C VAL A 202 -13.26 -1.11 -11.44
N GLU A 203 -12.71 -1.75 -12.47
CA GLU A 203 -12.63 -1.22 -13.83
C GLU A 203 -13.95 -0.65 -14.39
N PRO A 204 -15.10 -1.37 -14.39
CA PRO A 204 -16.34 -0.82 -14.95
C PRO A 204 -16.87 0.39 -14.18
N ILE A 205 -16.66 0.43 -12.85
CA ILE A 205 -17.05 1.58 -12.03
C ILE A 205 -16.15 2.77 -12.35
N TYR A 206 -14.84 2.55 -12.40
CA TYR A 206 -13.84 3.57 -12.68
C TYR A 206 -14.04 4.20 -14.07
N LEU A 207 -14.35 3.38 -15.08
CA LEU A 207 -14.64 3.86 -16.42
C LEU A 207 -15.93 4.71 -16.44
N ALA A 208 -16.98 4.27 -15.75
CA ALA A 208 -18.22 5.02 -15.62
C ALA A 208 -18.01 6.36 -14.88
N GLN A 209 -17.23 6.38 -13.79
CA GLN A 209 -16.88 7.60 -13.06
C GLN A 209 -16.20 8.61 -14.01
N TRP A 210 -15.18 8.19 -14.76
CA TRP A 210 -14.54 9.03 -15.77
C TRP A 210 -15.49 9.45 -16.91
N GLY A 211 -16.44 8.59 -17.28
CA GLY A 211 -17.50 8.91 -18.24
C GLY A 211 -18.36 10.09 -17.76
N THR A 212 -18.76 10.06 -16.49
CA THR A 212 -19.50 11.19 -15.88
C THR A 212 -18.65 12.45 -15.77
N MET A 213 -17.35 12.32 -15.47
CA MET A 213 -16.42 13.45 -15.42
C MET A 213 -16.28 14.11 -16.78
N TRP A 214 -16.16 13.32 -17.85
CA TRP A 214 -16.11 13.83 -19.21
C TRP A 214 -17.33 14.68 -19.56
N ILE A 215 -18.53 14.20 -19.18
CA ILE A 215 -19.78 14.93 -19.40
C ILE A 215 -19.77 16.25 -18.63
N MET A 216 -19.45 16.22 -17.33
CA MET A 216 -19.46 17.42 -16.49
C MET A 216 -18.41 18.44 -16.92
N MET A 217 -17.18 18.02 -17.19
CA MET A 217 -16.13 18.92 -17.66
C MET A 217 -16.46 19.55 -19.02
N ARG A 218 -17.13 18.82 -19.93
CA ARG A 218 -17.57 19.38 -21.21
C ARG A 218 -18.72 20.37 -21.06
N ARG A 219 -19.68 20.10 -20.16
CA ARG A 219 -20.77 21.02 -19.82
C ARG A 219 -20.21 22.31 -19.20
N GLU A 220 -19.33 22.18 -18.21
CA GLU A 220 -18.68 23.32 -17.55
C GLU A 220 -17.89 24.18 -18.55
N LYS A 221 -17.12 23.55 -19.46
CA LYS A 221 -16.36 24.26 -20.50
C LYS A 221 -17.27 24.98 -21.51
N ARG A 222 -18.46 24.46 -21.79
CA ARG A 222 -19.46 25.08 -22.68
C ARG A 222 -20.15 26.27 -22.02
N ASP A 223 -20.53 26.12 -20.76
CA ASP A 223 -21.42 27.06 -20.07
C ASP A 223 -20.65 28.23 -19.43
N ARG A 224 -19.38 28.02 -19.03
CA ARG A 224 -18.55 29.04 -18.40
C ARG A 224 -17.93 30.02 -19.41
N ARG A 225 -18.29 31.30 -19.30
CA ARG A 225 -17.77 32.38 -20.16
C ARG A 225 -16.28 32.69 -19.98
N HIS A 226 -15.81 32.71 -18.73
CA HIS A 226 -14.41 32.99 -18.40
C HIS A 226 -13.82 31.86 -17.57
N PHE A 227 -13.02 31.02 -18.23
CA PHE A 227 -12.28 29.95 -17.58
C PHE A 227 -10.84 30.41 -17.30
N LYS A 228 -10.59 30.83 -16.06
CA LYS A 228 -9.24 31.22 -15.61
C LYS A 228 -8.45 29.96 -15.31
N ARG A 229 -7.41 29.68 -16.10
CA ARG A 229 -6.47 28.59 -15.84
C ARG A 229 -5.61 28.91 -14.63
N MET A 230 -5.23 27.87 -13.88
CA MET A 230 -4.26 28.04 -12.79
C MET A 230 -2.91 28.52 -13.34
N ARG A 231 -2.22 29.34 -12.56
CA ARG A 231 -0.86 29.76 -12.85
C ARG A 231 0.11 28.71 -12.29
N PHE A 232 1.12 28.38 -13.09
CA PHE A 232 2.23 27.52 -12.65
C PHE A 232 3.52 28.35 -12.66
N PRO A 233 4.34 28.29 -11.58
CA PRO A 233 4.09 27.65 -10.29
C PRO A 233 2.94 28.31 -9.48
N PRO A 234 2.18 27.53 -8.67
CA PRO A 234 1.12 28.08 -7.83
C PRO A 234 1.62 28.96 -6.67
N PHE A 235 2.77 28.61 -6.10
CA PHE A 235 3.41 29.32 -4.99
C PHE A 235 4.69 30.01 -5.46
N ASP A 236 5.14 31.02 -4.71
CA ASP A 236 6.43 31.68 -4.94
C ASP A 236 7.58 30.83 -4.36
N ASP A 237 8.77 30.90 -4.96
CA ASP A 237 9.92 30.08 -4.56
C ASP A 237 10.48 30.46 -3.17
N GLU A 238 10.24 31.70 -2.74
CA GLU A 238 10.65 32.22 -1.42
C GLU A 238 9.62 31.94 -0.31
N GLU A 239 8.42 31.48 -0.67
CA GLU A 239 7.36 31.19 0.30
C GLU A 239 7.60 29.81 0.95
N PRO A 240 7.64 29.71 2.29
CA PRO A 240 7.79 28.42 2.95
C PRO A 240 6.54 27.54 2.72
N PRO A 241 6.70 26.20 2.70
CA PRO A 241 5.55 25.30 2.61
C PRO A 241 4.53 25.56 3.73
N LEU A 242 3.25 25.63 3.36
CA LEU A 242 2.14 25.83 4.29
C LEU A 242 1.98 24.61 5.21
N ASP A 243 1.79 24.85 6.51
CA ASP A 243 1.43 23.79 7.46
C ASP A 243 -0.03 23.37 7.27
N TYR A 244 -0.26 22.07 7.20
CA TYR A 244 -1.58 21.48 7.05
C TYR A 244 -2.45 21.69 8.29
N ALA A 245 -1.86 21.61 9.49
CA ALA A 245 -2.61 21.71 10.74
C ALA A 245 -3.21 23.11 10.95
N ASP A 246 -2.45 24.15 10.60
CA ASP A 246 -2.85 25.53 10.86
C ASP A 246 -3.70 26.13 9.72
N ASN A 247 -3.54 25.66 8.47
CA ASN A 247 -4.19 26.28 7.29
C ASN A 247 -5.30 25.45 6.64
N LEU A 248 -5.26 24.12 6.74
CA LEU A 248 -6.11 23.23 5.93
C LEU A 248 -7.04 22.33 6.75
N LEU A 249 -6.77 22.11 8.05
CA LEU A 249 -7.54 21.18 8.86
C LEU A 249 -8.97 21.67 9.16
N ASP A 250 -9.13 22.98 9.37
CA ASP A 250 -10.40 23.61 9.76
C ASP A 250 -11.18 24.19 8.56
N VAL A 251 -10.65 24.04 7.34
CA VAL A 251 -11.26 24.57 6.12
C VAL A 251 -12.03 23.45 5.43
N ASP A 252 -13.34 23.66 5.27
CA ASP A 252 -14.18 22.73 4.55
C ASP A 252 -13.73 22.64 3.07
N PRO A 253 -13.53 21.43 2.54
CA PRO A 253 -13.12 21.26 1.16
C PRO A 253 -14.22 21.74 0.20
N LEU A 254 -13.79 22.21 -0.96
CA LEU A 254 -14.69 22.58 -2.04
C LEU A 254 -15.49 21.37 -2.52
N GLU A 255 -16.67 21.64 -3.09
CA GLU A 255 -17.50 20.59 -3.68
C GLU A 255 -16.74 19.88 -4.82
N PRO A 256 -16.78 18.55 -4.83
CA PRO A 256 -16.14 17.74 -5.86
C PRO A 256 -16.95 17.80 -7.15
N ILE A 257 -16.36 17.38 -8.25
CA ILE A 257 -17.09 17.27 -9.51
C ILE A 257 -17.93 16.00 -9.44
N GLN A 258 -19.26 16.14 -9.35
CA GLN A 258 -20.20 15.03 -9.34
C GLN A 258 -21.35 15.31 -10.30
N LEU A 259 -21.73 14.29 -11.08
CA LEU A 259 -22.92 14.35 -11.93
C LEU A 259 -24.15 14.08 -11.06
N GLU A 260 -25.19 14.90 -11.21
CA GLU A 260 -26.50 14.58 -10.63
C GLU A 260 -27.06 13.33 -11.33
N LEU A 261 -27.15 12.24 -10.57
CA LEU A 261 -27.70 10.96 -11.01
C LEU A 261 -29.22 10.94 -10.83
N ASP A 262 -29.91 10.21 -11.69
CA ASP A 262 -31.36 10.02 -11.59
C ASP A 262 -31.68 8.94 -10.54
N GLU A 263 -32.56 9.25 -9.57
CA GLU A 263 -32.95 8.30 -8.52
C GLU A 263 -33.68 7.07 -9.05
N GLU A 264 -34.44 7.19 -10.15
CA GLU A 264 -35.21 6.07 -10.70
C GLU A 264 -34.34 5.21 -11.64
N GLU A 265 -33.72 5.84 -12.65
CA GLU A 265 -32.93 5.12 -13.66
C GLU A 265 -31.60 4.58 -13.10
N ASP A 266 -30.93 5.34 -12.23
CA ASP A 266 -29.61 5.00 -11.66
C ASP A 266 -29.69 4.47 -10.23
N SER A 267 -30.87 4.07 -9.77
CA SER A 267 -31.14 3.50 -8.43
C SER A 267 -30.12 2.45 -7.97
N ALA A 268 -29.61 1.62 -8.90
CA ALA A 268 -28.63 0.56 -8.60
C ALA A 268 -27.24 1.08 -8.15
N VAL A 269 -26.85 2.29 -8.59
CA VAL A 269 -25.52 2.88 -8.34
C VAL A 269 -25.58 4.17 -7.51
N TYR A 270 -26.74 4.84 -7.48
CA TYR A 270 -26.97 6.17 -6.90
C TYR A 270 -26.28 6.40 -5.54
N THR A 271 -26.37 5.44 -4.63
CA THR A 271 -25.93 5.61 -3.23
C THR A 271 -24.42 5.56 -3.01
N TRP A 272 -23.67 4.85 -3.86
CA TRP A 272 -22.26 4.52 -3.61
C TRP A 272 -21.33 4.93 -4.75
N PHE A 273 -21.88 5.44 -5.86
CA PHE A 273 -21.13 5.63 -7.10
C PHE A 273 -19.89 6.53 -6.97
N TYR A 274 -19.92 7.56 -6.12
CA TYR A 274 -18.82 8.50 -5.90
C TYR A 274 -17.98 8.23 -4.64
N ASP A 275 -18.18 7.09 -3.99
CA ASP A 275 -17.35 6.67 -2.86
C ASP A 275 -15.91 6.34 -3.31
N HIS A 276 -14.94 6.54 -2.41
CA HIS A 276 -13.53 6.20 -2.67
C HIS A 276 -13.32 4.71 -2.98
N LYS A 277 -13.93 3.84 -2.16
CA LYS A 277 -13.95 2.39 -2.37
C LYS A 277 -15.39 1.90 -2.29
N PRO A 278 -16.13 1.92 -3.40
CA PRO A 278 -17.53 1.54 -3.40
C PRO A 278 -17.70 0.07 -3.03
N LEU A 279 -18.83 -0.28 -2.41
CA LEU A 279 -19.25 -1.67 -2.18
C LEU A 279 -18.33 -2.55 -1.30
N VAL A 280 -17.30 -2.01 -0.64
CA VAL A 280 -16.35 -2.78 0.22
C VAL A 280 -17.05 -3.59 1.31
N LYS A 281 -18.13 -3.05 1.88
CA LYS A 281 -18.90 -3.67 2.96
C LYS A 281 -19.94 -4.69 2.47
N THR A 282 -20.08 -4.87 1.16
CA THR A 282 -21.10 -5.73 0.55
C THR A 282 -20.50 -7.07 0.10
N LYS A 283 -21.37 -8.04 -0.21
CA LYS A 283 -20.98 -9.36 -0.73
C LYS A 283 -20.45 -9.33 -2.16
N LEU A 284 -20.61 -8.20 -2.88
CA LEU A 284 -20.16 -8.04 -4.27
C LEU A 284 -18.63 -7.98 -4.37
N ILE A 285 -17.95 -7.68 -3.26
CA ILE A 285 -16.49 -7.54 -3.20
C ILE A 285 -15.95 -8.45 -2.10
N ASN A 286 -14.73 -8.96 -2.29
CA ASN A 286 -14.08 -9.90 -1.38
C ASN A 286 -13.60 -9.29 -0.04
N GLY A 287 -13.98 -8.06 0.29
CA GLY A 287 -13.62 -7.35 1.51
C GLY A 287 -12.56 -6.23 1.32
N PRO A 288 -11.82 -5.84 2.37
CA PRO A 288 -10.96 -4.65 2.36
C PRO A 288 -9.74 -4.77 1.44
N SER A 289 -9.40 -5.99 0.98
CA SER A 289 -8.33 -6.19 0.00
C SER A 289 -8.70 -5.73 -1.41
N TYR A 290 -10.00 -5.61 -1.73
CA TYR A 290 -10.50 -5.02 -2.98
C TYR A 290 -9.92 -5.61 -4.28
N ARG A 291 -9.69 -6.93 -4.32
CA ARG A 291 -9.00 -7.60 -5.45
C ARG A 291 -9.95 -8.31 -6.41
N LYS A 292 -11.12 -8.73 -5.92
CA LYS A 292 -12.10 -9.48 -6.70
C LYS A 292 -13.47 -8.86 -6.51
N TRP A 293 -14.17 -8.69 -7.62
CA TRP A 293 -15.50 -8.11 -7.67
C TRP A 293 -16.42 -9.02 -8.48
N HIS A 294 -17.69 -9.01 -8.12
CA HIS A 294 -18.77 -9.69 -8.83
C HIS A 294 -20.00 -8.78 -8.79
N LEU A 295 -20.30 -8.12 -9.91
CA LEU A 295 -21.39 -7.15 -10.03
C LEU A 295 -22.62 -7.80 -10.66
N SER A 296 -23.80 -7.34 -10.26
CA SER A 296 -25.07 -7.80 -10.84
C SER A 296 -25.32 -7.14 -12.21
N LEU A 297 -26.16 -7.77 -13.04
CA LEU A 297 -26.50 -7.25 -14.37
C LEU A 297 -27.11 -5.84 -14.35
N PRO A 298 -28.03 -5.48 -13.42
CA PRO A 298 -28.55 -4.11 -13.36
C PRO A 298 -27.46 -3.07 -13.10
N ILE A 299 -26.52 -3.36 -12.20
CA ILE A 299 -25.37 -2.47 -11.94
C ILE A 299 -24.49 -2.36 -13.19
N MET A 300 -24.20 -3.47 -13.86
CA MET A 300 -23.39 -3.44 -15.08
C MET A 300 -24.06 -2.64 -16.20
N ALA A 301 -25.38 -2.74 -16.35
CA ALA A 301 -26.13 -2.01 -17.37
C ALA A 301 -26.10 -0.49 -17.14
N THR A 302 -26.30 -0.03 -15.90
CA THR A 302 -26.22 1.40 -15.56
C THR A 302 -24.81 1.94 -15.73
N LEU A 303 -23.79 1.21 -15.26
CA LEU A 303 -22.37 1.59 -15.42
C LEU A 303 -21.98 1.70 -16.90
N HIS A 304 -22.39 0.73 -17.74
CA HIS A 304 -22.12 0.77 -19.17
C HIS A 304 -22.77 1.98 -19.85
N ARG A 305 -24.00 2.33 -19.45
CA ARG A 305 -24.69 3.52 -19.96
C ARG A 305 -23.97 4.81 -19.58
N LEU A 306 -23.56 4.96 -18.31
CA LEU A 306 -22.80 6.13 -17.83
C LEU A 306 -21.42 6.25 -18.49
N ALA A 307 -20.77 5.11 -18.77
CA ALA A 307 -19.49 5.03 -19.47
C ALA A 307 -19.60 5.26 -20.99
N GLY A 308 -20.79 5.39 -21.56
CA GLY A 308 -21.02 5.39 -23.00
C GLY A 308 -20.23 6.45 -23.79
N GLN A 309 -19.85 7.57 -23.18
CA GLN A 309 -19.01 8.58 -23.84
C GLN A 309 -17.55 8.16 -24.05
N LEU A 310 -17.07 7.17 -23.30
CA LEU A 310 -15.70 6.65 -23.35
C LEU A 310 -15.60 5.28 -24.02
N LEU A 311 -16.72 4.58 -24.13
CA LEU A 311 -16.79 3.28 -24.79
C LEU A 311 -16.86 3.45 -26.31
N SER A 312 -16.28 2.49 -27.03
CA SER A 312 -16.40 2.41 -28.48
C SER A 312 -17.72 1.74 -28.86
N ASP A 313 -18.41 2.29 -29.86
CA ASP A 313 -19.61 1.67 -30.46
C ASP A 313 -19.31 0.46 -31.37
N LEU A 314 -18.03 0.10 -31.49
CA LEU A 314 -17.55 -0.97 -32.37
C LEU A 314 -17.79 -2.34 -31.73
N ILE A 315 -18.71 -3.11 -32.32
CA ILE A 315 -19.06 -4.46 -31.87
C ILE A 315 -18.24 -5.51 -32.64
N ASP A 316 -18.02 -5.29 -33.94
CA ASP A 316 -17.34 -6.25 -34.81
C ASP A 316 -15.81 -6.11 -34.71
N ARG A 317 -15.15 -7.23 -34.41
CA ARG A 317 -13.68 -7.33 -34.39
C ARG A 317 -13.06 -7.12 -35.76
N ASN A 318 -13.82 -7.39 -36.84
CA ASN A 318 -13.35 -7.19 -38.22
C ASN A 318 -13.06 -5.72 -38.54
N TYR A 319 -13.57 -4.77 -37.74
CA TYR A 319 -13.22 -3.36 -37.87
C TYR A 319 -11.70 -3.13 -37.78
N PHE A 320 -11.01 -3.93 -36.96
CA PHE A 320 -9.55 -3.84 -36.76
C PHE A 320 -8.75 -4.65 -37.78
N TYR A 321 -9.32 -5.02 -38.93
CA TYR A 321 -8.58 -5.70 -39.99
C TYR A 321 -7.42 -4.82 -40.48
N LEU A 322 -6.19 -5.36 -40.45
CA LEU A 322 -4.93 -4.63 -40.68
C LEU A 322 -4.63 -3.52 -39.67
N PHE A 323 -5.39 -3.45 -38.57
CA PHE A 323 -5.21 -2.49 -37.49
C PHE A 323 -5.14 -3.19 -36.13
N ASP A 324 -4.53 -4.37 -36.13
CA ASP A 324 -4.23 -5.20 -34.98
C ASP A 324 -2.72 -5.30 -34.73
N MET A 325 -2.34 -5.79 -33.54
CA MET A 325 -0.94 -5.87 -33.14
C MET A 325 -0.10 -6.76 -34.08
N GLU A 326 -0.68 -7.82 -34.64
CA GLU A 326 0.00 -8.72 -35.57
C GLU A 326 0.31 -8.05 -36.91
N SER A 327 -0.65 -7.29 -37.46
CA SER A 327 -0.41 -6.50 -38.67
C SER A 327 0.64 -5.41 -38.44
N PHE A 328 0.66 -4.78 -37.25
CA PHE A 328 1.69 -3.79 -36.92
C PHE A 328 3.09 -4.40 -36.80
N PHE A 329 3.23 -5.59 -36.21
CA PHE A 329 4.51 -6.29 -36.18
C PHE A 329 5.00 -6.66 -37.58
N THR A 330 4.08 -7.12 -38.43
CA THR A 330 4.38 -7.49 -39.82
C THR A 330 4.79 -6.27 -40.63
N ALA A 331 4.04 -5.16 -40.53
CA ALA A 331 4.37 -3.90 -41.20
C ALA A 331 5.75 -3.39 -40.77
N LYS A 332 6.07 -3.42 -39.47
CA LYS A 332 7.39 -3.05 -38.94
C LYS A 332 8.50 -3.95 -39.47
N ALA A 333 8.30 -5.27 -39.50
CA ALA A 333 9.29 -6.23 -40.00
C ALA A 333 9.56 -6.04 -41.50
N LEU A 334 8.52 -5.70 -42.27
CA LEU A 334 8.62 -5.44 -43.71
C LEU A 334 9.00 -4.00 -44.05
N ASN A 335 9.23 -3.15 -43.04
CA ASN A 335 9.49 -1.72 -43.19
C ASN A 335 8.42 -1.00 -44.05
N MET A 336 7.15 -1.42 -43.88
CA MET A 336 5.98 -0.86 -44.52
C MET A 336 5.16 -0.03 -43.52
N CYS A 337 4.43 0.97 -44.03
CA CYS A 337 3.54 1.80 -43.21
C CYS A 337 2.08 1.56 -43.62
N ILE A 338 1.21 1.39 -42.62
CA ILE A 338 -0.25 1.30 -42.82
C ILE A 338 -0.82 2.73 -42.79
N PRO A 339 -1.60 3.17 -43.79
CA PRO A 339 -2.19 4.51 -43.79
C PRO A 339 -3.06 4.75 -42.54
N GLY A 340 -2.84 5.87 -41.85
CA GLY A 340 -3.51 6.19 -40.57
C GLY A 340 -2.64 5.95 -39.33
N MET A 341 -1.48 5.32 -39.47
CA MET A 341 -0.47 5.27 -38.41
C MET A 341 0.37 6.55 -38.42
N PHE A 342 0.20 7.42 -37.42
CA PHE A 342 1.17 8.47 -37.13
C PHE A 342 2.35 7.82 -36.37
N LEU A 343 3.53 7.87 -36.99
CA LEU A 343 4.80 7.47 -36.38
C LEU A 343 5.22 8.42 -35.26
#